data_AF-A0A939G7X0-F1
#
_entry.id   AF-A0A939G7X0-F1
#
_cell.length_a   1.000
_cell.length_b   1.000
_cell.length_c   1.000
_cell.angle_alpha   90.00
_cell.angle_beta   90.00
_cell.angle_gamma   90.00
#
_symmetry.space_group_name_H-M   'P 1'
#
loop_
_entity.id
_entity.type
_entity.pdbx_description
1 polymer ?
#
loop_
_entity_poly.entity_id
_entity_poly.type
_entity_poly.pdbx_seq_one_letter_code
_entity_poly.pdbx_strand_id
1 'polypeptide(L)'
;MIYHYFLRSWLFLLFAGLTTGVLGQGRVSNVRMRAPDQQSVEIYYDLKNAQPSDSVYVRLQRRSGILVKPNAANVSGAIGQNQTDGRDKKVVWNLRENKLLLREEVRAVVLVKQLGTAGVVAEAPKPEPPAAEEKPYESVATRRYTGPGWALLSALAPGIGNIFVQNPTPKVGFRPLVTVAAYGLLLYGAGQQGDAKQAYDAYSRSPSETEGEPFYQQANSAHQRYYIATRAAGLIWLTDVTLTLLKGLRNERAAKKQPAVSLNLNYQANTPVALFRYSF
;
A
#
# COMPACT_ATOMS: atom_id res chain seq x y z
N MET A 1 -45.44 14.06 16.74
CA MET A 1 -44.59 12.86 16.87
C MET A 1 -44.24 12.25 15.50
N ILE A 2 -43.80 13.06 14.53
CA ILE A 2 -43.53 12.64 13.14
C ILE A 2 -42.14 13.11 12.65
N TYR A 3 -41.48 14.03 13.36
CA TYR A 3 -40.21 14.64 12.92
C TYR A 3 -38.94 13.83 13.22
N HIS A 4 -39.00 12.75 14.00
CA HIS A 4 -37.80 11.99 14.38
C HIS A 4 -37.33 10.94 13.38
N TYR A 5 -38.15 10.59 12.37
CA TYR A 5 -37.75 9.60 11.35
C TYR A 5 -37.07 10.22 10.13
N PHE A 6 -37.19 11.53 9.90
CA PHE A 6 -36.61 12.18 8.72
C PHE A 6 -35.11 12.51 8.88
N LEU A 7 -34.65 12.76 10.11
CA LEU A 7 -33.25 13.16 10.37
C LEU A 7 -32.26 11.98 10.40
N ARG A 8 -32.75 10.73 10.61
CA ARG A 8 -31.91 9.52 10.61
C ARG A 8 -31.60 9.00 9.21
N SER A 9 -32.44 9.27 8.21
CA SER A 9 -32.20 8.85 6.82
C SER A 9 -31.15 9.70 6.09
N TRP A 10 -30.98 10.97 6.48
CA TRP A 10 -30.01 11.86 5.85
C TRP A 10 -28.56 11.58 6.27
N LEU A 11 -28.33 11.00 7.46
CA LEU A 11 -26.97 10.67 7.91
C LEU A 11 -26.40 9.41 7.22
N PHE A 12 -27.25 8.56 6.65
CA PHE A 12 -26.82 7.37 5.89
C PHE A 12 -26.49 7.68 4.42
N LEU A 13 -27.08 8.73 3.83
CA LEU A 13 -26.80 9.12 2.44
C LEU A 13 -25.51 9.94 2.28
N LEU A 14 -25.02 10.59 3.34
CA LEU A 14 -23.77 11.36 3.31
C LEU A 14 -22.50 10.50 3.33
N PHE A 15 -22.59 9.20 3.66
CA PHE A 15 -21.44 8.29 3.67
C PHE A 15 -21.33 7.41 2.40
N ALA A 16 -22.32 7.43 1.52
CA ALA A 16 -22.35 6.61 0.30
C ALA A 16 -21.72 7.32 -0.93
N GLY A 17 -21.35 8.60 -0.83
CA GLY A 17 -20.92 9.43 -1.97
C GLY A 17 -19.41 9.56 -2.23
N LEU A 18 -18.53 8.92 -1.43
CA LEU A 18 -17.06 9.12 -1.50
C LEU A 18 -16.29 7.87 -1.96
N THR A 19 -16.85 7.13 -2.91
CA THR A 19 -16.09 6.15 -3.70
C THR A 19 -16.04 6.58 -5.15
N THR A 20 -15.56 7.80 -5.42
CA THR A 20 -14.95 8.07 -6.73
C THR A 20 -13.70 7.20 -6.81
N GLY A 21 -13.89 6.01 -7.37
CA GLY A 21 -12.78 5.21 -7.85
C GLY A 21 -11.99 6.09 -8.80
N VAL A 22 -10.84 6.57 -8.36
CA VAL A 22 -9.78 7.00 -9.26
C VAL A 22 -9.36 5.73 -9.99
N LEU A 23 -10.11 5.39 -11.05
CA LEU A 23 -9.61 4.57 -12.12
C LEU A 23 -8.51 5.41 -12.75
N GLY A 24 -7.32 5.34 -12.17
CA GLY A 24 -6.11 5.81 -12.81
C GLY A 24 -6.10 5.11 -14.16
N GLN A 25 -6.43 5.85 -15.22
CA GLN A 25 -6.43 5.36 -16.58
C GLN A 25 -5.06 4.73 -16.78
N GLY A 26 -5.04 3.40 -16.94
CA GLY A 26 -3.81 2.67 -17.11
C GLY A 26 -3.02 3.34 -18.22
N ARG A 27 -1.80 3.80 -17.92
CA ARG A 27 -0.87 4.39 -18.90
C ARG A 27 -0.68 3.47 -20.12
N VAL A 28 -0.99 2.18 -19.96
CA VAL A 28 -1.05 1.20 -21.02
C VAL A 28 -2.49 0.85 -21.36
N SER A 29 -2.82 0.89 -22.65
CA SER A 29 -4.13 0.49 -23.19
C SER A 29 -3.96 -0.38 -24.44
N ASN A 30 -5.06 -0.98 -24.92
CA ASN A 30 -5.12 -1.69 -26.21
C ASN A 30 -4.07 -2.83 -26.35
N VAL A 31 -3.88 -3.60 -25.28
CA VAL A 31 -2.94 -4.73 -25.28
C VAL A 31 -3.50 -5.85 -26.16
N ARG A 32 -2.79 -6.16 -27.24
CA ARG A 32 -3.10 -7.23 -28.18
C ARG A 32 -1.92 -8.17 -28.28
N MET A 33 -2.18 -9.45 -28.48
CA MET A 33 -1.16 -10.47 -28.57
C MET A 33 -1.34 -11.23 -29.90
N ARG A 34 -0.23 -11.50 -30.58
CA ARG A 34 -0.15 -12.38 -31.75
C ARG A 34 0.92 -13.41 -31.49
N ALA A 35 0.68 -14.65 -31.91
CA ALA A 35 1.66 -15.73 -31.87
C ALA A 35 1.91 -16.16 -33.31
N PRO A 36 2.89 -15.57 -34.02
CA PRO A 36 3.16 -15.93 -35.41
C PRO A 36 3.62 -17.38 -35.54
N ASP A 37 4.26 -17.93 -34.50
CA ASP A 37 4.62 -19.34 -34.38
C ASP A 37 4.44 -19.84 -32.93
N GLN A 38 4.73 -21.11 -32.67
CA GLN A 38 4.64 -21.70 -31.33
C GLN A 38 5.76 -21.29 -30.37
N GLN A 39 6.73 -20.51 -30.85
CA GLN A 39 8.00 -20.23 -30.19
C GLN A 39 8.25 -18.75 -29.95
N SER A 40 7.37 -17.87 -30.44
CA SER A 40 7.48 -16.44 -30.32
C SER A 40 6.11 -15.83 -30.14
N VAL A 41 6.06 -14.78 -29.34
CA VAL A 41 4.85 -14.01 -29.08
C VAL A 41 5.16 -12.54 -29.31
N GLU A 42 4.30 -11.90 -30.09
CA GLU A 42 4.30 -10.47 -30.34
C GLU A 42 3.20 -9.80 -29.53
N ILE A 43 3.55 -8.76 -28.79
CA ILE A 43 2.65 -8.03 -27.91
C ILE A 43 2.64 -6.58 -28.38
N TYR A 44 1.46 -6.10 -28.73
CA TYR A 44 1.20 -4.74 -29.19
C TYR A 44 0.43 -4.00 -28.10
N TYR A 45 0.83 -2.78 -27.77
CA TYR A 45 0.14 -1.96 -26.78
C TYR A 45 0.29 -0.47 -27.08
N ASP A 46 -0.60 0.33 -26.52
CA ASP A 46 -0.55 1.79 -26.59
C ASP A 46 -0.06 2.34 -25.25
N LEU A 47 0.91 3.24 -25.27
CA LEU A 47 1.51 3.88 -24.10
C LEU A 47 1.21 5.39 -24.12
N LYS A 48 0.72 5.90 -23.00
CA LYS A 48 0.42 7.33 -22.78
C LYS A 48 0.96 7.81 -21.44
N ASN A 49 1.45 9.05 -21.41
CA ASN A 49 1.98 9.73 -20.24
C ASN A 49 3.17 8.97 -19.60
N ALA A 50 4.03 8.37 -20.42
CA ALA A 50 5.27 7.74 -19.97
C ALA A 50 6.33 8.80 -19.63
N GLN A 51 6.95 8.63 -18.47
CA GLN A 51 8.10 9.41 -18.06
C GLN A 51 9.39 8.66 -18.41
N PRO A 52 10.52 9.35 -18.65
CA PRO A 52 11.80 8.69 -18.92
C PRO A 52 12.22 7.70 -17.81
N SER A 53 11.86 7.99 -16.56
CA SER A 53 12.11 7.13 -15.39
C SER A 53 11.18 5.91 -15.29
N ASP A 54 10.09 5.86 -16.06
CA ASP A 54 9.17 4.74 -16.04
C ASP A 54 9.81 3.51 -16.68
N SER A 55 9.55 2.34 -16.11
CA SER A 55 9.97 1.06 -16.68
C SER A 55 8.74 0.26 -17.12
N VAL A 56 8.68 -0.11 -18.40
CA VAL A 56 7.66 -0.99 -18.95
C VAL A 56 8.11 -2.44 -18.82
N TYR A 57 7.21 -3.30 -18.32
CA TYR A 57 7.42 -4.73 -18.20
C TYR A 57 6.28 -5.49 -18.84
N VAL A 58 6.58 -6.69 -19.31
CA VAL A 58 5.60 -7.59 -19.88
C VAL A 58 5.60 -8.92 -19.13
N ARG A 59 4.43 -9.52 -18.97
CA ARG A 59 4.23 -10.85 -18.39
C ARG A 59 3.19 -11.61 -19.21
N LEU A 60 3.28 -12.93 -19.17
CA LEU A 60 2.23 -13.80 -19.69
C LEU A 60 1.44 -14.38 -18.52
N GLN A 61 0.12 -14.19 -18.52
CA GLN A 61 -0.80 -14.80 -17.59
C GLN A 61 -1.38 -16.07 -18.23
N ARG A 62 -1.13 -17.23 -17.63
CA ARG A 62 -1.74 -18.49 -18.05
C ARG A 62 -3.20 -18.55 -17.59
N ARG A 63 -3.98 -19.49 -18.15
CA ARG A 63 -5.34 -19.80 -17.68
C ARG A 63 -5.41 -20.13 -16.18
N SER A 64 -4.35 -20.72 -15.62
CA SER A 64 -4.22 -20.98 -14.17
C SER A 64 -4.07 -19.72 -13.31
N GLY A 65 -3.92 -18.54 -13.92
CA GLY A 65 -3.65 -17.27 -13.24
C GLY A 65 -2.18 -17.01 -12.94
N ILE A 66 -1.30 -17.99 -13.17
CA ILE A 66 0.15 -17.85 -12.95
C ILE A 66 0.74 -16.84 -13.94
N LEU A 67 1.47 -15.85 -13.40
CA LEU A 67 2.21 -14.88 -14.18
C LEU A 67 3.64 -15.39 -14.45
N VAL A 68 3.96 -15.57 -15.72
CA VAL A 68 5.29 -15.94 -16.18
C VAL A 68 6.07 -14.67 -16.54
N LYS A 69 7.25 -14.52 -15.94
CA LYS A 69 8.16 -13.41 -16.21
C LYS A 69 9.11 -13.80 -17.37
N PRO A 70 9.37 -12.90 -18.31
CA PRO A 70 10.41 -13.12 -19.32
C PRO A 70 11.83 -13.10 -18.72
N ASN A 71 12.71 -13.89 -19.32
CA ASN A 71 14.15 -13.67 -19.25
C ASN A 71 14.51 -12.45 -20.12
N ALA A 72 15.36 -11.56 -19.62
CA ALA A 72 15.73 -10.32 -20.30
C ALA A 72 16.43 -10.56 -21.65
N ALA A 73 17.20 -11.65 -21.78
CA ALA A 73 17.84 -12.03 -23.04
C ALA A 73 16.83 -12.38 -24.16
N ASN A 74 15.60 -12.74 -23.79
CA ASN A 74 14.62 -13.34 -24.68
C ASN A 74 13.48 -12.40 -25.08
N VAL A 75 13.57 -11.14 -24.67
CA VAL A 75 12.57 -10.12 -24.99
C VAL A 75 13.22 -8.91 -25.59
N SER A 76 12.67 -8.45 -26.70
CA SER A 76 13.13 -7.29 -27.44
C SER A 76 11.95 -6.38 -27.80
N GLY A 77 12.27 -5.15 -28.23
CA GLY A 77 11.28 -4.14 -28.61
C GLY A 77 11.03 -3.12 -27.51
N ALA A 78 9.80 -2.62 -27.44
CA ALA A 78 9.39 -1.54 -26.54
C ALA A 78 9.22 -2.05 -25.09
N ILE A 79 10.32 -2.35 -24.41
CA ILE A 79 10.34 -2.81 -23.02
C ILE A 79 11.48 -2.12 -22.25
N GLY A 80 11.36 -2.00 -20.93
CA GLY A 80 12.38 -1.38 -20.08
C GLY A 80 12.15 0.12 -19.88
N GLN A 81 13.23 0.85 -19.62
CA GLN A 81 13.21 2.29 -19.34
C GLN A 81 13.16 3.13 -20.61
N ASN A 82 12.96 4.44 -20.46
CA ASN A 82 12.99 5.44 -21.54
C ASN A 82 12.02 5.15 -22.69
N GLN A 83 10.89 4.50 -22.40
CA GLN A 83 9.87 4.27 -23.40
C GLN A 83 9.08 5.56 -23.64
N THR A 84 9.04 5.99 -24.90
CA THR A 84 8.25 7.16 -25.29
C THR A 84 6.78 6.79 -25.50
N ASP A 85 5.91 7.78 -25.32
CA ASP A 85 4.51 7.66 -25.68
C ASP A 85 4.34 7.25 -27.16
N GLY A 86 3.26 6.51 -27.43
CA GLY A 86 2.93 6.10 -28.79
C GLY A 86 1.97 4.92 -28.84
N ARG A 87 1.38 4.71 -30.01
CA ARG A 87 0.49 3.58 -30.30
C ARG A 87 1.28 2.42 -30.90
N ASP A 88 0.70 1.23 -30.82
CA ASP A 88 1.21 0.02 -31.49
C ASP A 88 2.67 -0.33 -31.12
N LYS A 89 3.09 -0.01 -29.89
CA LYS A 89 4.40 -0.38 -29.37
C LYS A 89 4.51 -1.91 -29.37
N LYS A 90 5.56 -2.42 -30.00
CA LYS A 90 5.75 -3.86 -30.22
C LYS A 90 6.81 -4.41 -29.28
N VAL A 91 6.47 -5.49 -28.59
CA VAL A 91 7.39 -6.34 -27.83
C VAL A 91 7.38 -7.72 -28.45
N VAL A 92 8.57 -8.26 -28.71
CA VAL A 92 8.76 -9.61 -29.24
C VAL A 92 9.41 -10.45 -28.16
N TRP A 93 8.77 -11.56 -27.81
CA TRP A 93 9.27 -12.50 -26.82
C TRP A 93 9.51 -13.87 -27.48
N ASN A 94 10.77 -14.30 -27.51
CA ASN A 94 11.16 -15.67 -27.88
C ASN A 94 11.01 -16.62 -26.69
N LEU A 95 10.15 -17.62 -26.83
CA LEU A 95 9.79 -18.58 -25.79
C LEU A 95 10.65 -19.85 -25.79
N ARG A 96 11.34 -20.13 -26.90
CA ARG A 96 12.15 -21.34 -27.07
C ARG A 96 13.18 -21.50 -25.95
N GLU A 97 13.88 -20.41 -25.65
CA GLU A 97 14.93 -20.39 -24.63
C GLU A 97 14.40 -20.49 -23.20
N ASN A 98 13.12 -20.16 -22.97
CA ASN A 98 12.48 -20.32 -21.67
C ASN A 98 11.90 -21.73 -21.46
N LYS A 99 12.08 -22.65 -22.42
CA LYS A 99 11.47 -23.99 -22.44
C LYS A 99 9.94 -23.94 -22.29
N LEU A 100 9.34 -22.84 -22.75
CA LEU A 100 7.90 -22.63 -22.73
C LEU A 100 7.34 -22.98 -24.11
N LEU A 101 6.38 -23.89 -24.15
CA LEU A 101 5.60 -24.17 -25.35
C LEU A 101 4.24 -23.50 -25.22
N LEU A 102 3.79 -22.82 -26.28
CA LEU A 102 2.44 -22.25 -26.38
C LEU A 102 1.39 -23.35 -26.57
N ARG A 103 1.26 -24.25 -25.59
CA ARG A 103 0.24 -25.31 -25.59
C ARG A 103 -1.04 -24.92 -24.87
N GLU A 104 -1.01 -23.78 -24.17
CA GLU A 104 -2.12 -23.29 -23.36
C GLU A 104 -2.51 -21.87 -23.75
N GLU A 105 -3.74 -21.50 -23.42
CA GLU A 105 -4.23 -20.14 -23.58
C GLU A 105 -3.50 -19.20 -22.61
N VAL A 106 -2.84 -18.19 -23.16
CA VAL A 106 -2.09 -17.18 -22.42
C VAL A 106 -2.58 -15.79 -22.78
N ARG A 107 -2.53 -14.88 -21.81
CA ARG A 107 -2.85 -13.46 -21.97
C ARG A 107 -1.61 -12.62 -21.68
N ALA A 108 -1.29 -11.68 -22.56
CA ALA A 108 -0.26 -10.69 -22.29
C ALA A 108 -0.74 -9.64 -21.27
N VAL A 109 0.10 -9.35 -20.28
CA VAL A 109 -0.10 -8.30 -19.29
C VAL A 109 1.09 -7.36 -19.35
N VAL A 110 0.83 -6.10 -19.68
CA VAL A 110 1.84 -5.04 -19.71
C VAL A 110 1.68 -4.18 -18.46
N LEU A 111 2.79 -3.95 -17.77
CA LEU A 111 2.85 -3.24 -16.49
C LEU A 111 3.82 -2.07 -16.62
N VAL A 112 3.49 -0.93 -16.03
CA VAL A 112 4.38 0.23 -15.93
C VAL A 112 4.75 0.42 -14.47
N LYS A 113 6.05 0.35 -14.18
CA LYS A 113 6.58 0.69 -12.86
C LYS A 113 7.02 2.14 -12.89
N GLN A 114 6.34 2.97 -12.10
CA GLN A 114 6.74 4.35 -11.87
C GLN A 114 7.89 4.35 -10.87
N LEU A 115 9.08 4.71 -11.34
CA LEU A 115 10.08 5.27 -10.43
C LEU A 115 9.70 6.73 -10.28
N GLY A 116 8.90 7.02 -9.25
CA GLY A 116 8.55 8.39 -8.91
C GLY A 116 9.82 9.24 -8.83
N THR A 117 9.70 10.52 -9.15
CA THR A 117 10.72 11.56 -8.99
C THR A 117 11.12 11.72 -7.51
N ALA A 118 11.75 10.71 -6.94
CA ALA A 118 12.69 10.87 -5.84
C ALA A 118 13.99 11.33 -6.49
N GLY A 119 14.52 12.47 -6.03
CA GLY A 119 15.67 13.14 -6.63
C GLY A 119 16.78 12.19 -7.05
N VAL A 120 17.23 12.38 -8.30
CA VAL A 120 18.41 11.72 -8.84
C VAL A 120 19.61 12.17 -8.00
N VAL A 121 19.95 11.40 -6.97
CA VAL A 121 21.33 11.31 -6.53
C VAL A 121 21.96 10.34 -7.50
N ALA A 122 22.75 10.86 -8.44
CA ALA A 122 23.55 10.05 -9.34
C ALA A 122 24.50 9.20 -8.49
N GLU A 123 24.16 7.94 -8.28
CA GLU A 123 25.07 6.96 -7.70
C GLU A 123 26.16 6.70 -8.76
N ALA A 124 27.38 7.13 -8.45
CA ALA A 124 28.54 6.93 -9.30
C ALA A 124 28.69 5.43 -9.64
N PRO A 125 29.16 5.07 -10.85
CA PRO A 125 29.34 3.68 -11.26
C PRO A 125 30.31 2.99 -10.30
N LYS A 126 29.75 2.13 -9.44
CA LYS A 126 30.51 1.27 -8.55
C LYS A 126 31.25 0.23 -9.41
N PRO A 127 32.58 0.07 -9.28
CA PRO A 127 33.33 -0.90 -10.06
C PRO A 127 32.77 -2.31 -9.81
N GLU A 128 32.48 -3.02 -10.90
CA GLU A 128 32.01 -4.41 -10.88
C GLU A 128 33.04 -5.29 -10.17
N PRO A 129 32.64 -5.99 -9.08
CA PRO A 129 33.47 -7.04 -8.51
C PRO A 129 33.62 -8.18 -9.53
N PRO A 130 34.80 -8.82 -9.60
CA PRO A 130 35.02 -9.96 -10.48
C PRO A 130 34.01 -11.08 -10.19
N ALA A 131 33.54 -11.72 -11.26
CA ALA A 131 32.58 -12.81 -11.27
C ALA A 131 32.96 -13.91 -10.25
N ALA A 132 32.34 -13.84 -9.08
CA ALA A 132 32.39 -14.90 -8.08
C ALA A 132 31.35 -15.95 -8.47
N GLU A 133 31.79 -17.21 -8.51
CA GLU A 133 30.96 -18.40 -8.77
C GLU A 133 29.61 -18.32 -8.04
N GLU A 134 28.52 -18.38 -8.81
CA GLU A 134 27.16 -18.43 -8.32
C GLU A 134 26.95 -19.71 -7.51
N LYS A 135 27.16 -19.64 -6.19
CA LYS A 135 26.65 -20.65 -5.28
C LYS A 135 25.11 -20.64 -5.38
N PRO A 136 24.46 -21.82 -5.42
CA PRO A 136 23.01 -21.91 -5.48
C PRO A 136 22.38 -21.02 -4.42
N TYR A 137 21.53 -20.09 -4.84
CA TYR A 137 20.81 -19.17 -3.97
C TYR A 137 19.88 -20.00 -3.07
N GLU A 138 20.38 -20.39 -1.90
CA GLU A 138 19.52 -20.87 -0.85
C GLU A 138 18.62 -19.68 -0.48
N SER A 139 17.33 -19.78 -0.81
CA SER A 139 16.37 -18.71 -0.59
C SER A 139 16.28 -18.42 0.90
N VAL A 140 17.07 -17.46 1.38
CA VAL A 140 17.00 -16.97 2.75
C VAL A 140 15.61 -16.40 2.92
N ALA A 141 14.72 -17.17 3.55
CA ALA A 141 13.41 -16.69 3.94
C ALA A 141 13.64 -15.54 4.91
N THR A 142 13.63 -14.30 4.41
CA THR A 142 13.79 -13.08 5.19
C THR A 142 12.68 -13.06 6.23
N ARG A 143 12.98 -13.46 7.47
CA ARG A 143 12.02 -13.38 8.57
C ARG A 143 11.69 -11.91 8.75
N ARG A 144 10.42 -11.54 8.52
CA ARG A 144 9.95 -10.17 8.76
C ARG A 144 10.12 -9.87 10.24
N TYR A 145 10.82 -8.78 10.55
CA TYR A 145 10.93 -8.29 11.92
C TYR A 145 9.54 -7.88 12.42
N THR A 146 9.07 -8.46 13.53
CA THR A 146 7.77 -8.13 14.14
C THR A 146 7.91 -7.64 15.58
N GLY A 147 8.99 -6.90 15.86
CA GLY A 147 9.32 -6.40 17.20
C GLY A 147 8.64 -5.08 17.56
N PRO A 148 8.92 -4.55 18.76
CA PRO A 148 8.29 -3.33 19.30
C PRO A 148 8.68 -2.05 18.55
N GLY A 149 9.75 -2.05 17.75
CA GLY A 149 10.15 -0.87 16.96
C GLY A 149 9.06 -0.35 16.00
N TRP A 150 8.11 -1.20 15.60
CA TRP A 150 6.95 -0.77 14.81
C TRP A 150 5.96 0.11 15.57
N ALA A 151 6.02 0.16 16.92
CA ALA A 151 5.23 1.10 17.71
C ALA A 151 5.62 2.56 17.42
N LEU A 152 6.86 2.82 16.99
CA LEU A 152 7.28 4.15 16.55
C LEU A 152 6.52 4.59 15.29
N LEU A 153 6.17 3.66 14.40
CA LEU A 153 5.32 3.99 13.24
C LEU A 153 3.88 4.26 13.65
N SER A 154 3.33 3.56 14.65
CA SER A 154 2.02 3.93 15.22
C SER A 154 2.07 5.28 15.93
N ALA A 155 3.21 5.64 16.53
CA ALA A 155 3.42 6.94 17.14
C ALA A 155 3.48 8.05 16.09
N LEU A 156 4.00 7.78 14.88
CA LEU A 156 3.96 8.75 13.78
C LEU A 156 2.56 8.83 13.13
N ALA A 157 1.95 7.67 12.90
CA ALA A 157 0.68 7.54 12.20
C ALA A 157 -0.17 6.42 12.85
N PRO A 158 -1.23 6.78 13.59
CA PRO A 158 -2.07 5.80 14.27
C PRO A 158 -2.66 4.81 13.27
N GLY A 159 -2.55 3.51 13.57
CA GLY A 159 -3.06 2.40 12.77
C GLY A 159 -2.02 1.70 11.90
N ILE A 160 -0.90 2.36 11.57
CA ILE A 160 0.13 1.80 10.66
C ILE A 160 0.98 0.74 11.36
N GLY A 161 1.50 1.03 12.56
CA GLY A 161 2.43 0.13 13.26
C GLY A 161 1.84 -1.25 13.54
N ASN A 162 0.55 -1.32 13.91
CA ASN A 162 -0.16 -2.56 14.20
C ASN A 162 -0.21 -3.55 13.00
N ILE A 163 -0.08 -3.06 11.76
CA ILE A 163 -0.06 -3.91 10.55
C ILE A 163 1.21 -4.75 10.52
N PHE A 164 2.35 -4.17 10.89
CA PHE A 164 3.65 -4.82 10.81
C PHE A 164 3.94 -5.79 11.97
N VAL A 165 3.15 -5.72 13.04
CA VAL A 165 3.26 -6.60 14.21
C VAL A 165 2.37 -7.86 14.07
N GLN A 166 1.70 -8.07 12.94
CA GLN A 166 0.91 -9.28 12.70
C GLN A 166 1.75 -10.41 12.07
N ASN A 167 1.78 -11.57 12.74
CA ASN A 167 2.26 -12.84 12.18
C ASN A 167 1.09 -13.82 12.03
N PRO A 168 1.04 -14.69 10.99
CA PRO A 168 2.00 -14.84 9.89
C PRO A 168 1.73 -13.93 8.68
N THR A 169 0.50 -13.41 8.52
CA THR A 169 0.13 -12.54 7.41
C THR A 169 -0.52 -11.24 7.91
N PRO A 170 -0.06 -10.07 7.44
CA PRO A 170 -0.69 -8.80 7.77
C PRO A 170 -2.07 -8.75 7.12
N LYS A 171 -3.12 -8.66 7.94
CA LYS A 171 -4.49 -8.44 7.51
C LYS A 171 -4.77 -6.94 7.60
N VAL A 172 -4.91 -6.31 6.43
CA VAL A 172 -5.09 -4.85 6.33
C VAL A 172 -6.41 -4.39 6.95
N GLY A 173 -7.48 -5.20 6.89
CA GLY A 173 -8.74 -4.99 7.64
C GLY A 173 -9.31 -3.56 7.60
N PHE A 174 -10.12 -3.20 8.60
CA PHE A 174 -10.65 -1.84 8.78
C PHE A 174 -9.65 -0.84 9.40
N ARG A 175 -8.37 -1.21 9.48
CA ARG A 175 -7.36 -0.44 10.24
C ARG A 175 -7.02 0.92 9.61
N PRO A 176 -6.97 1.06 8.26
CA PRO A 176 -6.82 2.38 7.65
C PRO A 176 -7.94 3.36 8.02
N LEU A 177 -9.14 2.87 8.34
CA LEU A 177 -10.24 3.74 8.77
C LEU A 177 -9.94 4.41 10.11
N VAL A 178 -9.19 3.77 11.00
CA VAL A 178 -8.79 4.36 12.29
C VAL A 178 -7.86 5.55 12.05
N THR A 179 -6.91 5.39 11.13
CA THR A 179 -6.01 6.47 10.71
C THR A 179 -6.80 7.63 10.11
N VAL A 180 -7.70 7.35 9.16
CA VAL A 180 -8.56 8.36 8.52
C VAL A 180 -9.45 9.05 9.56
N ALA A 181 -10.01 8.32 10.52
CA ALA A 181 -10.84 8.88 11.58
C ALA A 181 -10.03 9.79 12.52
N ALA A 182 -8.83 9.37 12.93
CA ALA A 182 -7.97 10.16 13.82
C ALA A 182 -7.53 11.47 13.16
N TYR A 183 -7.02 11.41 11.92
CA TYR A 183 -6.64 12.62 11.18
C TYR A 183 -7.85 13.49 10.80
N GLY A 184 -8.98 12.86 10.46
CA GLY A 184 -10.23 13.57 10.18
C GLY A 184 -10.70 14.38 11.39
N LEU A 185 -10.63 13.80 12.60
CA LEU A 185 -10.95 14.50 13.85
C LEU A 185 -9.98 15.64 14.15
N LEU A 186 -8.69 15.47 13.89
CA LEU A 186 -7.70 16.55 14.07
C LEU A 186 -7.95 17.71 13.11
N LEU A 187 -8.17 17.43 11.81
CA LEU A 187 -8.47 18.45 10.81
C LEU A 187 -9.80 19.16 11.12
N TYR A 188 -10.83 18.41 11.49
CA TYR A 188 -12.11 18.97 11.93
C TYR A 188 -11.94 19.86 13.17
N GLY A 189 -11.19 19.39 14.17
CA GLY A 189 -10.88 20.18 15.36
C GLY A 189 -10.18 21.48 15.03
N ALA A 190 -9.14 21.45 14.19
CA ALA A 190 -8.42 22.64 13.76
C ALA A 190 -9.35 23.66 13.05
N GLY A 191 -10.29 23.19 12.23
CA GLY A 191 -11.33 24.04 11.64
C GLY A 191 -12.22 24.69 12.69
N GLN A 192 -12.76 23.90 13.63
CA GLN A 192 -13.60 24.43 14.72
C GLN A 192 -12.86 25.39 15.65
N GLN A 193 -11.54 25.24 15.81
CA GLN A 193 -10.72 26.20 16.54
C GLN A 193 -10.66 27.56 15.81
N GLY A 194 -10.55 27.53 14.48
CA GLY A 194 -10.62 28.73 13.64
C GLY A 194 -11.97 29.44 13.77
N ASP A 195 -13.06 28.69 13.64
CA ASP A 195 -14.43 29.21 13.79
C ASP A 195 -14.64 29.84 15.18
N ALA A 196 -14.18 29.15 16.24
CA ALA A 196 -14.28 29.64 17.62
C ALA A 196 -13.56 30.98 17.80
N LYS A 197 -12.35 31.10 17.25
CA LYS A 197 -11.56 32.33 17.32
C LYS A 197 -12.22 33.47 16.55
N GLN A 198 -12.69 33.22 15.34
CA GLN A 198 -13.37 34.24 14.53
C GLN A 198 -14.65 34.74 15.20
N ALA A 199 -15.47 33.84 15.75
CA ALA A 199 -16.68 34.20 16.47
C ALA A 199 -16.36 34.98 17.75
N TYR A 200 -15.31 34.60 18.47
CA TYR A 200 -14.88 35.34 19.66
C TYR A 200 -14.34 36.74 19.32
N ASP A 201 -13.58 36.86 18.23
CA ASP A 201 -13.11 38.15 17.74
C ASP A 201 -14.29 39.06 17.35
N ALA A 202 -15.35 38.50 16.73
CA ALA A 202 -16.58 39.24 16.44
C ALA A 202 -17.29 39.70 17.72
N TYR A 203 -17.46 38.80 18.70
CA TYR A 203 -17.99 39.12 20.02
C TYR A 203 -17.22 40.27 20.69
N SER A 204 -15.89 40.23 20.67
CA SER A 204 -15.04 41.25 21.29
C SER A 204 -15.15 42.64 20.67
N ARG A 205 -15.63 42.72 19.42
CA ARG A 205 -15.84 43.97 18.68
C ARG A 205 -17.28 44.47 18.75
N SER A 206 -18.21 43.68 19.29
CA SER A 206 -19.61 44.07 19.40
C SER A 206 -19.78 45.20 20.43
N PRO A 207 -20.52 46.27 20.10
CA PRO A 207 -20.69 47.42 20.98
C PRO A 207 -21.65 47.16 22.14
N SER A 208 -22.48 46.12 22.05
CA SER A 208 -23.44 45.75 23.09
C SER A 208 -23.41 44.25 23.38
N GLU A 209 -23.75 43.90 24.62
CA GLU A 209 -23.83 42.50 25.07
C GLU A 209 -24.91 41.72 24.30
N THR A 210 -26.06 42.35 24.05
CA THR A 210 -27.19 41.72 23.33
C THR A 210 -26.83 41.36 21.88
N GLU A 211 -26.06 42.22 21.19
CA GLU A 211 -25.56 41.92 19.83
C GLU A 211 -24.37 40.95 19.84
N GLY A 212 -23.60 40.93 20.93
CA GLY A 212 -22.46 40.02 21.11
C GLY A 212 -22.86 38.59 21.47
N GLU A 213 -23.95 38.40 22.21
CA GLU A 213 -24.41 37.11 22.72
C GLU A 213 -24.43 35.96 21.69
N PRO A 214 -24.98 36.11 20.46
CA PRO A 214 -24.95 35.02 19.47
C PRO A 214 -23.52 34.63 19.06
N PHE A 215 -22.60 35.60 18.95
CA PHE A 215 -21.21 35.33 18.64
C PHE A 215 -20.49 34.62 19.79
N TYR A 216 -20.81 34.99 21.03
CA TYR A 216 -20.28 34.30 22.21
C TYR A 216 -20.75 32.84 22.27
N GLN A 217 -22.04 32.58 22.07
CA GLN A 217 -22.60 31.22 22.02
C GLN A 217 -21.99 30.40 20.88
N GLN A 218 -21.82 31.01 19.70
CA GLN A 218 -21.16 30.38 18.56
C GLN A 218 -19.70 30.02 18.91
N ALA A 219 -18.93 30.95 19.47
CA ALA A 219 -17.55 30.73 19.87
C ALA A 219 -17.43 29.58 20.88
N ASN A 220 -18.28 29.57 21.91
CA ASN A 220 -18.28 28.53 22.93
C ASN A 220 -18.64 27.15 22.36
N SER A 221 -19.66 27.09 21.48
CA SER A 221 -20.06 25.84 20.83
C SER A 221 -18.97 25.26 19.91
N ALA A 222 -18.30 26.10 19.12
CA ALA A 222 -17.19 25.70 18.26
C ALA A 222 -15.98 25.25 19.09
N HIS A 223 -15.67 25.98 20.18
CA HIS A 223 -14.59 25.61 21.09
C HIS A 223 -14.84 24.25 21.75
N GLN A 224 -16.07 23.97 22.18
CA GLN A 224 -16.43 22.67 22.74
C GLN A 224 -16.26 21.53 21.73
N ARG A 225 -16.66 21.75 20.47
CA ARG A 225 -16.47 20.77 19.38
C ARG A 225 -14.99 20.52 19.08
N TYR A 226 -14.19 21.58 19.00
CA TYR A 226 -12.73 21.49 18.88
C TYR A 226 -12.16 20.59 19.99
N TYR A 227 -12.49 20.89 21.24
CA TYR A 227 -11.97 20.18 22.41
C TYR A 227 -12.34 18.69 22.42
N ILE A 228 -13.61 18.37 22.10
CA ILE A 228 -14.08 16.99 21.99
C ILE A 228 -13.33 16.27 20.85
N ALA A 229 -13.21 16.89 19.68
CA ALA A 229 -12.58 16.29 18.52
C ALA A 229 -11.10 15.99 18.75
N THR A 230 -10.33 16.97 19.26
CA THR A 230 -8.89 16.79 19.52
C THR A 230 -8.63 15.75 20.61
N ARG A 231 -9.45 15.70 21.66
CA ARG A 231 -9.31 14.69 22.72
C ARG A 231 -9.67 13.29 22.24
N ALA A 232 -10.74 13.17 21.46
CA ALA A 232 -11.11 11.90 20.85
C ALA A 232 -9.98 11.38 19.94
N ALA A 233 -9.41 12.26 19.10
CA ALA A 233 -8.25 11.90 18.28
C ALA A 233 -7.04 11.46 19.12
N GLY A 234 -6.71 12.21 20.18
CA GLY A 234 -5.63 11.86 21.10
C GLY A 234 -5.83 10.50 21.80
N LEU A 235 -7.05 10.19 22.22
CA LEU A 235 -7.39 8.89 22.82
C LEU A 235 -7.24 7.74 21.82
N ILE A 236 -7.72 7.90 20.59
CA ILE A 236 -7.54 6.91 19.51
C ILE A 236 -6.05 6.65 19.28
N TRP A 237 -5.27 7.73 19.19
CA TRP A 237 -3.83 7.65 18.93
C TRP A 237 -3.08 6.94 20.05
N LEU A 238 -3.32 7.34 21.30
CA LEU A 238 -2.70 6.73 22.48
C LEU A 238 -3.04 5.22 22.58
N THR A 239 -4.29 4.88 22.29
CA THR A 239 -4.75 3.48 22.31
C THR A 239 -4.03 2.64 21.26
N ASP A 240 -3.89 3.13 20.02
CA ASP A 240 -3.19 2.39 18.96
C ASP A 240 -1.70 2.19 19.25
N VAL A 241 -1.02 3.23 19.74
CA VAL A 241 0.40 3.14 20.14
C VAL A 241 0.59 2.11 21.25
N THR A 242 -0.24 2.18 22.29
CA THR A 242 -0.15 1.27 23.44
C THR A 242 -0.39 -0.18 23.03
N LEU A 243 -1.43 -0.44 22.22
CA LEU A 243 -1.72 -1.79 21.73
C LEU A 243 -0.61 -2.32 20.82
N THR A 244 -0.06 -1.49 19.94
CA THR A 244 1.04 -1.87 19.04
C THR A 244 2.30 -2.22 19.83
N LEU A 245 2.64 -1.43 20.85
CA LEU A 245 3.76 -1.68 21.75
C LEU A 245 3.58 -3.00 22.52
N LEU A 246 2.44 -3.18 23.19
CA LEU A 246 2.14 -4.40 23.94
C LEU A 246 2.22 -5.65 23.05
N LYS A 247 1.71 -5.56 21.83
CA LYS A 247 1.77 -6.67 20.86
C LYS A 247 3.19 -6.94 20.37
N GLY A 248 3.97 -5.89 20.11
CA GLY A 248 5.38 -6.01 19.71
C GLY A 248 6.22 -6.72 20.79
N LEU A 249 6.02 -6.33 22.05
CA LEU A 249 6.67 -6.97 23.20
C LEU A 249 6.26 -8.45 23.34
N ARG A 250 4.98 -8.78 23.13
CA ARG A 250 4.49 -10.18 23.15
C ARG A 250 5.12 -11.01 22.03
N ASN A 251 5.22 -10.47 20.82
CA ASN A 251 5.85 -11.15 19.69
C ASN A 251 7.35 -11.39 19.91
N GLU A 252 8.07 -10.40 20.46
CA GLU A 252 9.48 -10.55 20.77
C GLU A 252 9.73 -11.64 21.82
N ARG A 253 8.91 -11.66 22.88
CA ARG A 253 8.96 -12.73 23.89
C ARG A 253 8.65 -14.10 23.29
N ALA A 254 7.68 -14.18 22.38
CA ALA A 254 7.35 -15.43 21.69
C ALA A 254 8.50 -15.89 20.77
N ALA A 255 9.16 -14.96 20.07
CA ALA A 255 10.32 -15.25 19.23
C ALA A 255 11.51 -15.75 20.06
N LYS A 256 11.78 -15.12 21.23
CA LYS A 256 12.83 -15.55 22.17
C LYS A 256 12.56 -16.93 22.79
N LYS A 257 11.30 -17.35 22.88
CA LYS A 257 10.89 -18.67 23.39
C LYS A 257 10.92 -19.78 22.34
N GLN A 258 11.19 -19.47 21.07
CA GLN A 258 11.32 -20.53 20.06
C GLN A 258 12.56 -21.36 20.39
N PRO A 259 12.42 -22.68 20.57
CA PRO A 259 13.54 -23.53 20.91
C PRO A 259 14.59 -23.44 19.79
N ALA A 260 15.87 -23.34 20.18
CA ALA A 260 16.99 -23.33 19.25
C ALA A 260 17.02 -24.56 18.33
N VAL A 261 16.32 -25.62 18.75
CA VAL A 261 16.07 -26.85 18.00
C VAL A 261 14.57 -26.94 17.72
N SER A 262 14.18 -26.93 16.44
CA SER A 262 12.81 -27.29 16.04
C SER A 262 12.82 -28.55 15.19
N LEU A 263 12.01 -29.53 15.57
CA LEU A 263 11.71 -30.73 14.79
C LEU A 263 10.38 -30.50 14.05
N ASN A 264 10.42 -30.43 12.71
CA ASN A 264 9.19 -30.42 11.90
C ASN A 264 9.07 -31.76 11.18
N LEU A 265 8.06 -32.54 11.53
CA LEU A 265 7.68 -33.74 10.81
C LEU A 265 6.74 -33.34 9.67
N ASN A 266 7.10 -33.65 8.42
CA ASN A 266 6.29 -33.36 7.26
C ASN A 266 6.23 -34.58 6.32
N TYR A 267 5.25 -34.60 5.42
CA TYR A 267 5.14 -35.62 4.38
C TYR A 267 5.39 -34.98 3.01
N GLN A 268 6.38 -35.48 2.29
CA GLN A 268 6.68 -35.03 0.93
C GLN A 268 6.72 -36.24 0.01
N ALA A 269 5.85 -36.24 -1.02
CA ALA A 269 5.71 -37.35 -1.97
C ALA A 269 5.49 -38.73 -1.29
N ASN A 270 4.53 -38.81 -0.36
CA ASN A 270 4.24 -40.02 0.43
C ASN A 270 5.39 -40.56 1.30
N THR A 271 6.48 -39.82 1.44
CA THR A 271 7.59 -40.19 2.31
C THR A 271 7.58 -39.30 3.55
N PRO A 272 7.65 -39.86 4.78
CA PRO A 272 7.82 -39.06 5.98
C PRO A 272 9.22 -38.44 5.98
N VAL A 273 9.30 -37.12 6.12
CA VAL A 273 10.55 -36.36 6.19
C VAL A 273 10.59 -35.61 7.52
N ALA A 274 11.66 -35.79 8.28
CA ALA A 274 11.93 -35.03 9.51
C ALA A 274 12.94 -33.92 9.21
N LEU A 275 12.51 -32.66 9.37
CA LEU A 275 13.37 -31.50 9.25
C LEU A 275 13.84 -31.05 10.64
N PHE A 276 15.12 -31.29 10.91
CA PHE A 276 15.82 -30.70 12.06
C PHE A 276 16.34 -29.33 11.67
N ARG A 277 15.87 -28.29 12.36
CA ARG A 277 16.41 -26.94 12.21
C ARG A 277 17.06 -26.53 13.52
N TYR A 278 18.35 -26.24 13.43
CA TYR A 278 19.12 -25.64 14.51
C TYR A 278 19.41 -24.18 14.14
N SER A 279 19.12 -23.24 15.02
CA SER A 279 19.48 -21.83 14.85
C SER A 279 20.39 -21.38 15.98
N PHE A 280 21.61 -20.99 15.64
CA PHE A 280 22.59 -20.31 16.48
C PHE A 280 22.45 -18.79 16.35
#